data_AF-A0A8T4YKP6-F1
#
_entry.id   AF-A0A8T4YKP6-F1
#
_cell.length_a   1.000
_cell.length_b   1.000
_cell.length_c   1.000
_cell.angle_alpha   90.00
_cell.angle_beta   90.00
_cell.angle_gamma   90.00
#
_symmetry.space_group_name_H-M   'P 1'
#
loop_
_entity.id
_entity.type
_entity.pdbx_description
1 polymer ?
#
loop_
_entity_poly.entity_id
_entity_poly.type
_entity_poly.pdbx_seq_one_letter_code
_entity_poly.pdbx_strand_id
1 'polypeptide(L)'
;MKVELVSYSSSLEIMKSIPSKAVEEILSHTSFTFIIEGVSRACSHQLVRHRVASYSQQSQRYVEVKNLVKHVVVPKSIEENSKEMFMEYILMGAKVYETLVGLGISKEDARFVLPNATETNLILTMDGRGLLHFFGLRCCNRAQWEIKTLADLMLSKVREVEPKLFSKAGPYCFQLGYCPEGRFSCGRIKEVQEKYKTL
;
A
#
# COMPACT_ATOMS: atom_id res chain seq x y z
N MET A 1 7.76 5.90 -4.43
CA MET A 1 6.43 5.31 -4.69
C MET A 1 5.54 6.30 -5.41
N LYS A 2 4.68 5.82 -6.30
CA LYS A 2 3.63 6.57 -7.00
C LYS A 2 2.31 5.84 -6.79
N VAL A 3 1.23 6.60 -6.54
CA VAL A 3 -0.12 6.07 -6.37
C VAL A 3 -1.05 6.90 -7.25
N GLU A 4 -1.75 6.23 -8.14
CA GLU A 4 -2.66 6.86 -9.10
C GLU A 4 -4.01 6.16 -9.05
N LEU A 5 -5.10 6.91 -8.84
CA LEU A 5 -6.47 6.40 -8.95
C LEU A 5 -6.87 6.48 -10.42
N VAL A 6 -7.06 5.33 -11.06
CA VAL A 6 -7.31 5.25 -12.52
C VAL A 6 -8.77 5.04 -12.87
N SER A 7 -9.57 4.49 -11.96
CA SER A 7 -11.02 4.38 -12.12
C SER A 7 -11.73 4.29 -10.78
N TYR A 8 -12.95 4.82 -10.70
CA TYR A 8 -13.85 4.62 -9.57
C TYR A 8 -15.32 4.64 -10.02
N SER A 9 -16.22 4.04 -9.22
CA SER A 9 -17.67 4.24 -9.36
C SER A 9 -18.17 5.30 -8.39
N SER A 10 -18.90 6.29 -8.92
CA SER A 10 -19.35 7.42 -8.10
C SER A 10 -20.53 7.05 -7.20
N SER A 11 -20.46 7.52 -5.95
CA SER A 11 -21.53 7.36 -4.97
C SER A 11 -22.83 8.03 -5.41
N LEU A 12 -22.75 9.10 -6.21
CA LEU A 12 -23.91 9.84 -6.72
C LEU A 12 -24.78 9.01 -7.68
N GLU A 13 -24.17 8.14 -8.47
CA GLU A 13 -24.89 7.26 -9.40
C GLU A 13 -25.64 6.16 -8.64
N ILE A 14 -25.02 5.63 -7.59
CA ILE A 14 -25.60 4.62 -6.72
C ILE A 14 -26.79 5.20 -5.94
N MET A 15 -26.62 6.39 -5.35
CA MET A 15 -27.67 7.08 -4.60
C MET A 15 -28.89 7.48 -5.45
N LYS A 16 -28.73 7.66 -6.76
CA LYS A 16 -29.87 7.89 -7.67
C LYS A 16 -30.76 6.65 -7.82
N SER A 17 -30.16 5.47 -7.70
CA SER A 17 -30.83 4.17 -7.97
C SER A 17 -31.38 3.53 -6.71
N ILE A 18 -30.77 3.79 -5.56
CA ILE A 18 -31.17 3.26 -4.25
C ILE A 18 -31.44 4.43 -3.30
N PRO A 19 -32.66 4.60 -2.75
CA PRO A 19 -32.99 5.69 -1.83
C PRO A 19 -32.37 5.53 -0.42
N SER A 20 -31.48 4.55 -0.23
CA SER A 20 -30.77 4.34 1.03
C SER A 20 -29.82 5.51 1.30
N LYS A 21 -29.86 6.01 2.53
CA LYS A 21 -28.94 7.03 3.03
C LYS A 21 -27.81 6.44 3.88
N ALA A 22 -27.76 5.11 4.02
CA ALA A 22 -26.75 4.44 4.82
C ALA A 22 -25.40 4.46 4.08
N VAL A 23 -24.42 5.13 4.67
CA VAL A 23 -23.08 5.30 4.08
C VAL A 23 -22.39 3.95 3.89
N GLU A 24 -22.56 3.01 4.82
CA GLU A 24 -21.97 1.68 4.80
C GLU A 24 -22.49 0.81 3.64
N GLU A 25 -23.77 0.97 3.29
CA GLU A 25 -24.38 0.27 2.15
C GLU A 25 -23.82 0.82 0.84
N ILE A 26 -23.79 2.15 0.69
CA ILE A 26 -23.22 2.83 -0.49
C ILE A 26 -21.76 2.43 -0.70
N LEU A 27 -20.95 2.43 0.36
CA LEU A 27 -19.54 2.06 0.32
C LEU A 27 -19.31 0.66 -0.29
N SER A 28 -20.21 -0.29 -0.01
CA SER A 28 -20.09 -1.67 -0.50
C SER A 28 -20.34 -1.80 -2.01
N HIS A 29 -20.94 -0.78 -2.64
CA HIS A 29 -21.21 -0.75 -4.08
C HIS A 29 -20.26 0.17 -4.87
N THR A 30 -19.48 0.98 -4.16
CA THR A 30 -18.38 1.75 -4.77
C THR A 30 -17.16 0.87 -5.01
N SER A 31 -16.42 1.11 -6.08
CA SER A 31 -15.18 0.41 -6.45
C SER A 31 -14.13 1.43 -6.85
N PHE A 32 -12.86 1.18 -6.48
CA PHE A 32 -11.73 2.07 -6.74
C PHE A 32 -10.52 1.25 -7.20
N THR A 33 -9.93 1.64 -8.33
CA THR A 33 -8.76 0.98 -8.91
C THR A 33 -7.56 1.91 -8.90
N PHE A 34 -6.46 1.42 -8.33
CA PHE A 34 -5.20 2.14 -8.20
C PHE A 34 -4.10 1.47 -9.00
N ILE A 35 -3.23 2.27 -9.61
CA ILE A 35 -1.90 1.86 -10.02
C ILE A 35 -0.93 2.28 -8.91
N ILE A 36 -0.17 1.31 -8.40
CA ILE A 36 0.80 1.48 -7.32
C ILE A 36 2.17 1.08 -7.85
N GLU A 37 3.11 2.01 -7.82
CA GLU A 37 4.48 1.80 -8.29
C GLU A 37 5.49 2.18 -7.22
N GLY A 38 6.68 1.58 -7.25
CA GLY A 38 7.74 1.98 -6.34
C GLY A 38 7.55 1.54 -4.90
N VAL A 39 6.90 0.39 -4.68
CA VAL A 39 6.74 -0.23 -3.35
C VAL A 39 7.59 -1.49 -3.26
N SER A 40 8.05 -1.82 -2.06
CA SER A 40 8.87 -3.00 -1.79
C SER A 40 8.03 -4.28 -1.84
N ARG A 41 8.70 -5.42 -2.05
CA ARG A 41 8.08 -6.74 -1.87
C ARG A 41 7.53 -6.90 -0.44
N ALA A 42 8.26 -6.43 0.58
CA ALA A 42 7.78 -6.43 1.97
C ALA A 42 6.45 -5.68 2.17
N CYS A 43 6.29 -4.52 1.54
CA CYS A 43 5.04 -3.76 1.58
C CYS A 43 3.93 -4.50 0.83
N SER A 44 4.22 -5.01 -0.39
CA SER A 44 3.23 -5.76 -1.17
C SER A 44 2.72 -7.01 -0.43
N HIS A 45 3.58 -7.71 0.31
CA HIS A 45 3.20 -8.88 1.11
C HIS A 45 2.27 -8.55 2.28
N GLN A 46 2.28 -7.31 2.78
CA GLN A 46 1.28 -6.85 3.76
C GLN A 46 -0.02 -6.41 3.08
N LEU A 47 0.09 -5.79 1.91
CA LEU A 47 -1.04 -5.29 1.13
C LEU A 47 -1.94 -6.42 0.66
N VAL A 48 -1.39 -7.48 0.06
CA VAL A 48 -2.18 -8.62 -0.48
C VAL A 48 -2.89 -9.45 0.60
N ARG A 49 -2.69 -9.15 1.89
CA ARG A 49 -3.44 -9.77 2.99
C ARG A 49 -4.87 -9.23 3.11
N HIS A 50 -5.17 -8.12 2.47
CA HIS A 50 -6.53 -7.59 2.37
C HIS A 50 -7.27 -8.31 1.25
N ARG A 51 -8.03 -9.35 1.61
CA ARG A 51 -8.60 -10.34 0.68
C ARG A 51 -9.82 -9.85 -0.10
N VAL A 52 -10.53 -8.85 0.41
CA VAL A 52 -11.68 -8.24 -0.27
C VAL A 52 -11.15 -7.17 -1.22
N ALA A 53 -10.44 -7.64 -2.24
CA ALA A 53 -9.73 -6.83 -3.21
C ALA A 53 -9.29 -7.68 -4.40
N SER A 54 -9.03 -7.05 -5.55
CA SER A 54 -8.39 -7.67 -6.72
C SER A 54 -7.00 -7.09 -6.92
N TYR A 55 -6.02 -7.95 -7.23
CA TYR A 55 -4.63 -7.55 -7.43
C TYR A 55 -4.10 -8.06 -8.78
N SER A 56 -3.34 -7.22 -9.47
CA SER A 56 -2.46 -7.65 -10.56
C SER A 56 -1.06 -7.13 -10.27
N GLN A 57 -0.11 -8.02 -9.99
CA GLN A 57 1.23 -7.64 -9.55
C GLN A 57 2.28 -8.10 -10.56
N GLN A 58 3.30 -7.26 -10.77
CA GLN A 58 4.46 -7.61 -11.58
C GLN A 58 5.12 -8.91 -11.07
N SER A 59 5.19 -9.91 -11.94
CA SER A 59 5.74 -11.23 -11.63
C SER A 59 7.25 -11.28 -11.89
N GLN A 60 8.02 -11.62 -10.85
CA GLN A 60 9.45 -11.94 -10.97
C GLN A 60 9.74 -13.29 -11.68
N ARG A 61 8.70 -14.09 -12.00
CA ARG A 61 8.86 -15.31 -12.80
C ARG A 61 9.05 -15.00 -14.28
N TYR A 62 8.37 -13.95 -14.75
CA TYR A 62 8.31 -13.59 -16.17
C TYR A 62 9.14 -12.34 -16.46
N VAL A 63 9.11 -11.36 -15.56
CA VAL A 63 9.85 -10.11 -15.71
C VAL A 63 11.20 -10.25 -15.02
N GLU A 64 12.26 -10.14 -15.82
CA GLU A 64 13.63 -10.10 -15.33
C GLU A 64 13.87 -8.82 -14.55
N VAL A 65 14.52 -8.95 -13.39
CA VAL A 65 14.86 -7.79 -12.57
C VAL A 65 16.19 -7.22 -13.05
N LYS A 66 16.11 -6.34 -14.05
CA LYS A 66 17.28 -5.61 -14.56
C LYS A 66 17.56 -4.40 -13.68
N ASN A 67 18.83 -4.05 -13.52
CA ASN A 67 19.25 -2.87 -12.75
C ASN A 67 18.64 -2.82 -11.34
N LEU A 68 18.69 -3.92 -10.59
CA LEU A 68 18.11 -4.02 -9.24
C LEU A 68 18.48 -2.83 -8.35
N VAL A 69 19.71 -2.33 -8.47
CA VAL A 69 20.24 -1.15 -7.75
C VAL A 69 19.35 0.10 -7.89
N LYS A 70 18.64 0.25 -9.02
CA LYS A 70 17.72 1.36 -9.29
C LYS A 70 16.28 1.07 -8.84
N HIS A 71 15.97 -0.18 -8.50
CA HIS A 71 14.63 -0.69 -8.24
C HIS A 71 14.58 -1.36 -6.86
N VAL A 72 15.01 -0.61 -5.84
CA VAL A 72 14.95 -1.01 -4.43
C VAL A 72 14.39 0.12 -3.58
N VAL A 73 13.60 -0.25 -2.59
CA VAL A 73 13.12 0.68 -1.56
C VAL A 73 14.09 0.68 -0.40
N VAL A 74 14.73 1.82 -0.14
CA VAL A 74 15.64 2.02 0.99
C VAL A 74 14.87 2.63 2.17
N PRO A 75 14.77 1.94 3.32
CA PRO A 75 14.19 2.52 4.52
C PRO A 75 14.98 3.74 5.01
N LYS A 76 14.28 4.79 5.48
CA LYS A 76 14.90 6.03 5.98
C LYS A 76 15.96 5.79 7.06
N SER A 77 15.70 4.85 7.98
CA SER A 77 16.68 4.51 9.03
C SER A 77 17.96 3.87 8.49
N ILE A 78 17.90 3.20 7.33
CA ILE A 78 19.08 2.66 6.65
C ILE A 78 19.77 3.77 5.87
N GLU A 79 18.99 4.59 5.14
CA GLU A 79 19.49 5.76 4.40
C GLU A 79 20.34 6.70 5.28
N GLU A 80 19.94 6.91 6.54
CA GLU A 80 20.61 7.81 7.48
C GLU A 80 21.85 7.21 8.17
N ASN A 81 21.98 5.87 8.24
CA ASN A 81 22.96 5.24 9.13
C ASN A 81 23.91 4.23 8.44
N SER A 82 23.47 3.61 7.34
CA SER A 82 24.17 2.45 6.75
C SER A 82 23.82 2.21 5.29
N LYS A 83 23.60 3.29 4.53
CA LYS A 83 23.20 3.22 3.12
C LYS A 83 24.21 2.47 2.27
N GLU A 84 25.49 2.73 2.45
CA GLU A 84 26.57 2.13 1.66
C GLU A 84 26.57 0.61 1.82
N MET A 85 26.56 0.11 3.06
CA MET A 85 26.49 -1.31 3.38
C MET A 85 25.23 -1.97 2.78
N PHE A 86 24.09 -1.30 2.85
CA PHE A 86 22.86 -1.80 2.24
C PHE A 86 22.99 -1.91 0.72
N MET A 87 23.50 -0.86 0.06
CA MET A 87 23.66 -0.85 -1.40
C MET A 87 24.71 -1.85 -1.89
N GLU A 88 25.77 -2.11 -1.12
CA GLU A 88 26.73 -3.18 -1.39
C GLU A 88 26.06 -4.56 -1.41
N TYR A 89 25.18 -4.84 -0.44
CA TYR A 89 24.40 -6.07 -0.42
C TYR A 89 23.44 -6.16 -1.62
N ILE A 90 22.77 -5.05 -1.99
CA ILE A 90 21.92 -5.01 -3.18
C ILE A 90 22.72 -5.35 -4.45
N LEU A 91 23.91 -4.76 -4.60
CA LEU A 91 24.81 -5.02 -5.72
C LEU A 91 25.25 -6.49 -5.77
N MET A 92 25.60 -7.06 -4.62
CA MET A 92 25.95 -8.48 -4.51
C MET A 92 24.78 -9.38 -4.92
N GLY A 93 23.58 -9.13 -4.39
CA GLY A 93 22.37 -9.88 -4.72
C GLY A 93 22.02 -9.81 -6.21
N ALA A 94 22.16 -8.62 -6.82
CA ALA A 94 21.96 -8.42 -8.26
C ALA A 94 22.94 -9.28 -9.09
N LYS A 95 24.23 -9.24 -8.73
CA LYS A 95 25.27 -10.02 -9.42
C LYS A 95 25.01 -11.53 -9.30
N VAL A 96 24.59 -12.00 -8.12
CA VAL A 96 24.25 -13.42 -7.91
C VAL A 96 23.04 -13.80 -8.76
N TYR A 97 21.98 -12.99 -8.79
CA TYR A 97 20.80 -13.24 -9.62
C TYR A 97 21.17 -13.34 -11.11
N GLU A 98 21.93 -12.37 -11.63
CA GLU A 98 22.39 -12.37 -13.03
C GLU A 98 23.25 -13.59 -13.36
N THR A 99 24.13 -14.00 -12.42
CA THR A 99 24.96 -15.20 -12.57
C THR A 99 24.10 -16.46 -12.64
N LEU A 100 23.12 -16.63 -11.75
CA LEU A 100 22.23 -17.80 -11.74
C LEU A 100 21.43 -17.90 -13.05
N VAL A 101 20.88 -16.77 -13.52
CA VAL A 101 20.17 -16.72 -14.81
C VAL A 101 21.12 -17.05 -15.96
N GLY A 102 22.35 -16.52 -15.96
CA GLY A 102 23.37 -16.81 -16.97
C GLY A 102 23.82 -18.28 -17.01
N LEU A 103 23.71 -19.00 -15.88
CA LEU A 103 23.94 -20.44 -15.78
C LEU A 103 22.74 -21.29 -16.23
N GLY A 104 21.65 -20.67 -16.68
CA GLY A 104 20.45 -21.36 -17.15
C GLY A 104 19.46 -21.73 -16.04
N ILE A 105 19.64 -21.25 -14.80
CA ILE A 105 18.66 -21.42 -13.72
C ILE A 105 17.41 -20.60 -14.06
N SER A 106 16.25 -21.18 -13.80
CA SER A 106 14.96 -20.53 -14.06
C SER A 106 14.86 -19.20 -13.28
N LYS A 107 14.19 -18.19 -13.85
CA LYS A 107 13.97 -16.91 -13.15
C LYS A 107 13.18 -17.08 -11.85
N GLU A 108 12.32 -18.09 -11.79
CA GLU A 108 11.50 -18.36 -10.61
C GLU A 108 12.30 -18.93 -9.43
N ASP A 109 13.41 -19.61 -9.69
CA ASP A 109 14.34 -20.08 -8.65
C ASP A 109 15.41 -19.03 -8.36
N ALA A 110 16.00 -18.43 -9.41
CA ALA A 110 17.06 -17.45 -9.27
C ALA A 110 16.63 -16.25 -8.41
N ARG A 111 15.36 -15.83 -8.48
CA ARG A 111 14.82 -14.71 -7.70
C ARG A 111 14.86 -14.91 -6.17
N PHE A 112 15.13 -16.12 -5.66
CA PHE A 112 15.20 -16.39 -4.22
C PHE A 112 16.33 -15.60 -3.53
N VAL A 113 17.32 -15.14 -4.30
CA VAL A 113 18.39 -14.26 -3.79
C VAL A 113 17.98 -12.79 -3.72
N LEU A 114 16.86 -12.41 -4.35
CA LEU A 114 16.41 -11.02 -4.37
C LEU A 114 15.86 -10.62 -3.00
N PRO A 115 16.24 -9.44 -2.49
CA PRO A 115 15.82 -9.01 -1.17
C PRO A 115 14.36 -8.55 -1.15
N ASN A 116 13.76 -8.54 0.03
CA ASN A 116 12.42 -7.98 0.27
C ASN A 116 12.30 -6.48 -0.08
N ALA A 117 13.43 -5.77 -0.16
CA ALA A 117 13.51 -4.38 -0.58
C ALA A 117 13.29 -4.20 -2.10
N THR A 118 13.33 -5.28 -2.89
CA THR A 118 13.11 -5.22 -4.34
C THR A 118 11.78 -4.55 -4.63
N GLU A 119 11.79 -3.60 -5.54
CA GLU A 119 10.62 -2.86 -5.97
C GLU A 119 9.65 -3.76 -6.74
N THR A 120 8.36 -3.46 -6.64
CA THR A 120 7.31 -4.09 -7.41
C THR A 120 6.21 -3.08 -7.69
N ASN A 121 5.59 -3.24 -8.85
CA ASN A 121 4.39 -2.49 -9.21
C ASN A 121 3.16 -3.41 -9.16
N LEU A 122 2.00 -2.86 -8.83
CA LEU A 122 0.74 -3.58 -8.86
C LEU A 122 -0.47 -2.68 -9.16
N ILE A 123 -1.50 -3.29 -9.70
CA ILE A 123 -2.85 -2.73 -9.79
C ILE A 123 -3.65 -3.30 -8.62
N LEU A 124 -4.40 -2.43 -7.94
CA LEU A 124 -5.26 -2.78 -6.82
C LEU A 124 -6.67 -2.26 -7.07
N THR A 125 -7.67 -3.14 -7.05
CA THR A 125 -9.09 -2.73 -7.00
C THR A 125 -9.71 -3.14 -5.68
N MET A 126 -10.34 -2.20 -4.98
CA MET A 126 -11.05 -2.41 -3.72
C MET A 126 -12.40 -1.70 -3.73
N ASP A 127 -13.40 -2.30 -3.10
CA ASP A 127 -14.64 -1.59 -2.81
C ASP A 127 -14.44 -0.56 -1.68
N GLY A 128 -15.38 0.39 -1.55
CA GLY A 128 -15.27 1.45 -0.55
C GLY A 128 -15.26 0.96 0.89
N ARG A 129 -15.97 -0.14 1.20
CA ARG A 129 -15.98 -0.74 2.54
C ARG A 129 -14.63 -1.39 2.85
N GLY A 130 -14.04 -2.08 1.88
CA GLY A 130 -12.70 -2.63 1.91
C GLY A 130 -11.65 -1.55 2.12
N LEU A 131 -11.76 -0.42 1.41
CA LEU A 131 -10.89 0.73 1.61
C LEU A 131 -11.03 1.33 3.02
N LEU A 132 -12.24 1.49 3.55
CA LEU A 132 -12.44 2.02 4.90
C LEU A 132 -11.76 1.13 5.96
N HIS A 133 -11.89 -0.19 5.82
CA HIS A 133 -11.19 -1.16 6.65
C HIS A 133 -9.66 -1.09 6.48
N PHE A 134 -9.19 -1.01 5.23
CA PHE A 134 -7.79 -0.89 4.87
C PHE A 134 -7.15 0.34 5.53
N PHE A 135 -7.76 1.51 5.40
CA PHE A 135 -7.30 2.75 6.04
C PHE A 135 -7.32 2.63 7.57
N GLY A 136 -8.37 2.01 8.14
CA GLY A 136 -8.49 1.76 9.58
C GLY A 136 -7.26 1.07 10.17
N LEU A 137 -6.72 0.10 9.44
CA LEU A 137 -5.54 -0.67 9.82
C LEU A 137 -4.22 -0.01 9.40
N ARG A 138 -4.12 0.49 8.17
CA ARG A 138 -2.84 0.82 7.53
C ARG A 138 -2.44 2.28 7.67
N CYS A 139 -3.38 3.19 7.92
CA CYS A 139 -3.06 4.57 8.32
C CYS A 139 -2.60 4.69 9.79
N CYS A 140 -2.61 3.59 10.56
CA CYS A 140 -2.21 3.56 11.96
C CYS A 140 -0.69 3.79 12.12
N ASN A 141 -0.28 4.60 13.08
CA ASN A 141 1.14 4.86 13.38
C ASN A 141 1.96 3.61 13.76
N ARG A 142 1.31 2.48 14.05
CA ARG A 142 1.97 1.20 14.31
C ARG A 142 2.19 0.34 13.07
N ALA A 143 1.51 0.66 11.96
CA ALA A 143 1.78 0.01 10.69
C ALA A 143 3.20 0.38 10.23
N GLN A 144 3.83 -0.52 9.47
CA GLN A 144 5.13 -0.22 8.87
C GLN A 144 5.02 1.07 8.05
N TRP A 145 6.04 1.94 8.17
CA TRP A 145 6.06 3.27 7.57
C TRP A 145 5.69 3.28 6.08
N GLU A 146 6.09 2.25 5.31
CA GLU A 146 5.88 2.20 3.87
C GLU A 146 4.41 1.97 3.51
N ILE A 147 3.79 0.92 4.06
CA ILE A 147 2.36 0.65 3.81
C ILE A 147 1.46 1.75 4.40
N LYS A 148 1.92 2.40 5.48
CA LYS A 148 1.24 3.59 6.02
C LYS A 148 1.29 4.76 5.04
N THR A 149 2.44 5.03 4.45
CA THR A 149 2.60 6.08 3.44
C THR A 149 1.74 5.78 2.21
N LEU A 150 1.74 4.53 1.75
CA LEU A 150 0.85 4.06 0.68
C LEU A 150 -0.63 4.31 1.03
N ALA A 151 -1.05 3.93 2.23
CA ALA A 151 -2.44 4.10 2.65
C ALA A 151 -2.85 5.58 2.76
N ASP A 152 -1.97 6.45 3.24
CA ASP A 152 -2.21 7.90 3.31
C ASP A 152 -2.37 8.52 1.91
N LEU A 153 -1.53 8.10 0.95
CA LEU A 153 -1.63 8.55 -0.44
C LEU A 153 -2.93 8.07 -1.10
N MET A 154 -3.28 6.79 -0.92
CA MET A 154 -4.54 6.24 -1.41
C MET A 154 -5.74 6.97 -0.81
N LEU A 155 -5.73 7.24 0.51
CA LEU A 155 -6.80 7.98 1.18
C LEU A 155 -6.98 9.38 0.61
N SER A 156 -5.87 10.08 0.35
CA SER A 156 -5.89 11.41 -0.27
C SER A 156 -6.60 11.37 -1.64
N LYS A 157 -6.23 10.39 -2.49
CA LYS A 157 -6.87 10.21 -3.80
C LYS A 157 -8.35 9.88 -3.74
N VAL A 158 -8.76 9.10 -2.75
CA VAL A 158 -10.18 8.76 -2.57
C VAL A 158 -10.96 9.96 -2.05
N ARG A 159 -10.39 10.77 -1.15
CA ARG A 159 -11.02 12.01 -0.65
C ARG A 159 -11.11 13.10 -1.72
N GLU A 160 -10.18 13.14 -2.68
CA GLU A 160 -10.28 14.02 -3.86
C GLU A 160 -11.56 13.76 -4.66
N VAL A 161 -11.96 12.50 -4.85
CA VAL A 161 -13.12 12.13 -5.69
C VAL A 161 -14.42 11.95 -4.90
N GLU A 162 -14.36 11.45 -3.66
CA GLU A 162 -15.52 11.13 -2.82
C GLU A 162 -15.35 11.70 -1.39
N PRO A 163 -15.20 13.03 -1.22
CA PRO A 163 -14.85 13.65 0.06
C PRO A 163 -15.88 13.42 1.16
N LYS A 164 -17.17 13.42 0.81
CA LYS A 164 -18.25 13.21 1.78
C LYS A 164 -18.25 11.77 2.30
N LEU A 165 -18.10 10.81 1.41
CA LEU A 165 -18.15 9.39 1.73
C LEU A 165 -16.94 8.96 2.58
N PHE A 166 -15.77 9.55 2.32
CA PHE A 166 -14.52 9.24 3.03
C PHE A 166 -14.08 10.32 4.04
N SER A 167 -14.98 11.22 4.43
CA SER A 167 -14.73 12.30 5.40
C SER A 167 -14.21 11.79 6.76
N LYS A 168 -14.67 10.61 7.19
CA LYS A 168 -14.23 9.95 8.43
C LYS A 168 -13.20 8.85 8.22
N ALA A 169 -12.76 8.59 6.99
CA ALA A 169 -11.78 7.56 6.71
C ALA A 169 -10.39 7.95 7.24
N GLY A 170 -9.59 6.97 7.65
CA GLY A 170 -8.32 7.17 8.37
C GLY A 170 -8.03 5.97 9.26
N PRO A 171 -7.09 6.04 10.22
CA PRO A 171 -6.87 4.95 11.16
C PRO A 171 -8.08 4.78 12.09
N TYR A 172 -8.27 3.60 12.69
CA TYR A 172 -9.45 3.37 13.54
C TYR A 172 -9.61 4.35 14.70
N CYS A 173 -8.51 4.86 15.28
CA CYS A 173 -8.61 5.89 16.33
C CYS A 173 -9.20 7.23 15.86
N PHE A 174 -9.12 7.50 14.56
CA PHE A 174 -9.82 8.62 13.93
C PHE A 174 -11.27 8.24 13.60
N GLN A 175 -11.49 7.07 12.98
CA GLN A 175 -12.83 6.61 12.59
C GLN A 175 -13.79 6.43 13.78
N LEU A 176 -13.30 5.84 14.87
CA LEU A 176 -14.07 5.47 16.06
C LEU A 176 -14.04 6.54 17.16
N GLY A 177 -13.13 7.51 17.08
CA GLY A 177 -12.89 8.49 18.15
C GLY A 177 -12.09 7.98 19.35
N TYR A 178 -11.78 6.68 19.43
CA TYR A 178 -10.92 6.06 20.44
C TYR A 178 -10.00 5.01 19.83
N CYS A 179 -8.86 4.71 20.47
CA CYS A 179 -7.93 3.70 19.98
C CYS A 179 -8.38 2.29 20.40
N PRO A 180 -8.71 1.39 19.45
CA PRO A 180 -9.16 0.03 19.78
C PRO A 180 -8.01 -0.89 20.22
N GLU A 181 -6.75 -0.48 20.07
CA GLU A 181 -5.56 -1.29 20.36
C GLU A 181 -5.27 -1.47 21.86
N GLY A 182 -5.99 -0.77 22.74
CA GLY A 182 -5.84 -0.85 24.19
C GLY A 182 -4.40 -0.61 24.65
N ARG A 183 -3.80 -1.61 25.31
CA ARG A 183 -2.41 -1.57 25.80
C ARG A 183 -1.37 -1.37 24.69
N PHE A 184 -1.72 -1.67 23.45
CA PHE A 184 -0.85 -1.49 22.30
C PHE A 184 -1.09 -0.15 21.58
N SER A 185 -1.76 0.81 22.21
CA SER A 185 -1.89 2.16 21.66
C SER A 185 -0.52 2.83 21.49
N CYS A 186 -0.36 3.62 20.42
CA CYS A 186 0.84 4.45 20.23
C CYS A 186 0.86 5.69 21.15
N GLY A 187 -0.21 5.96 21.89
CA GLY A 187 -0.33 7.12 22.79
C GLY A 187 -0.57 8.46 22.10
N ARG A 188 -0.62 8.51 20.76
CA ARG A 188 -0.65 9.75 19.96
C ARG A 188 -2.01 10.05 19.31
N ILE A 189 -3.13 9.72 19.98
CA ILE A 189 -4.47 9.83 19.38
C ILE A 189 -4.78 11.27 18.94
N LYS A 190 -4.43 12.29 19.77
CA LYS A 190 -4.70 13.70 19.44
C LYS A 190 -3.97 14.15 18.18
N GLU A 191 -2.68 13.82 18.05
CA GLU A 191 -1.87 14.12 16.86
C GLU A 191 -2.45 13.45 15.61
N VAL A 192 -2.82 12.17 15.74
CA VAL A 192 -3.45 11.42 14.65
C VAL A 192 -4.78 12.06 14.23
N GLN A 193 -5.63 12.42 15.19
CA GLN A 193 -6.92 13.04 14.89
C GLN A 193 -6.75 14.36 14.15
N GLU A 194 -5.78 15.18 14.52
CA GLU A 194 -5.54 16.44 13.83
C GLU A 194 -5.04 16.22 12.40
N LYS A 195 -4.07 15.32 12.21
CA LYS A 195 -3.55 14.97 10.88
C LYS A 195 -4.66 14.55 9.91
N TYR A 196 -5.54 13.61 10.31
CA TYR A 196 -6.54 13.06 9.38
C TYR A 196 -7.78 13.93 9.20
N LYS A 197 -7.91 15.04 9.93
CA LYS A 197 -8.90 16.10 9.61
C LYS A 197 -8.46 16.94 8.41
N THR A 198 -7.15 17.14 8.25
CA THR A 198 -6.58 18.06 7.25
C THR A 198 -6.00 17.35 6.03
N LEU A 199 -5.82 16.02 6.10
CA LEU A 199 -5.34 15.18 5.00
C LEU A 199 -6.37 15.10 3.86
#